data_AF-X1FY14-F1
#
_entry.id   AF-X1FY14-F1
#
_cell.length_a   1.000
_cell.length_b   1.000
_cell.length_c   1.000
_cell.angle_alpha   90.00
_cell.angle_beta   90.00
_cell.angle_gamma   90.00
#
_symmetry.space_group_name_H-M   'P 1'
#
loop_
_entity.id
_entity.type
_entity.pdbx_description
1 polymer ?
#
loop_
_entity_poly.entity_id
_entity_poly.type
_entity_poly.pdbx_seq_one_letter_code
_entity_poly.pdbx_strand_id
1 'polypeptide(L)'
;DIKKIDIKALHSEIGDVDFLLGGPPCQGFSTAGKKLGFKQDTRNQLYLEFIKFLSEFKPKQFIMENVPAILKHKDEIIEDFKGIGYEVIVDTVNGLDIGMKQKRTRAFFIGKLL
;
A
#
# COMPACT_ATOMS: atom_id res chain seq x y z
N ASP A 1 -5.14 9.43 13.53
CA ASP A 1 -3.88 8.69 13.30
C ASP A 1 -4.25 7.22 13.19
N ILE A 2 -3.99 6.59 12.04
CA ILE A 2 -4.41 5.20 11.79
C ILE A 2 -3.75 4.20 12.75
N LYS A 3 -2.59 4.55 13.32
CA LYS A 3 -1.87 3.70 14.28
C LYS A 3 -2.59 3.57 15.64
N LYS A 4 -3.59 4.41 15.90
CA LYS A 4 -4.34 4.44 17.16
C LYS A 4 -5.76 3.89 17.02
N ILE A 5 -6.13 3.44 15.81
CA ILE A 5 -7.47 2.92 15.55
C ILE A 5 -7.53 1.47 16.04
N ASP A 6 -8.55 1.16 16.84
CA ASP A 6 -8.94 -0.24 17.03
C ASP A 6 -9.68 -0.70 15.78
N ILE A 7 -8.97 -1.47 14.96
CA ILE A 7 -9.44 -1.84 13.64
C ILE A 7 -10.65 -2.78 13.68
N LYS A 8 -10.76 -3.61 14.72
CA LYS A 8 -11.87 -4.56 14.88
C LYS A 8 -13.13 -3.84 15.33
N ALA A 9 -12.98 -2.87 16.24
CA ALA A 9 -14.09 -2.00 16.63
C ALA A 9 -14.60 -1.22 15.41
N LEU A 10 -13.70 -0.64 14.61
CA LEU A 10 -14.08 0.07 13.39
C LEU A 10 -14.78 -0.87 12.39
N HIS A 11 -14.24 -2.07 12.17
CA HIS A 11 -14.84 -3.05 11.26
C HIS A 11 -16.25 -3.46 11.72
N SER A 12 -16.45 -3.64 13.03
CA SER A 12 -17.77 -3.94 13.60
C SER A 12 -18.77 -2.79 13.44
N GLU A 13 -18.28 -1.55 13.43
CA GLU A 13 -19.11 -0.34 13.28
C GLU A 13 -19.54 -0.13 11.82
N ILE A 14 -18.62 -0.28 10.86
CA ILE A 14 -18.87 0.07 9.45
C ILE A 14 -19.18 -1.12 8.55
N GLY A 15 -18.90 -2.34 9.01
CA GLY A 15 -19.07 -3.58 8.25
C GLY A 15 -18.03 -3.77 7.15
N ASP A 16 -18.30 -4.76 6.29
CA ASP A 16 -17.45 -5.09 5.14
C ASP A 16 -17.37 -3.91 4.16
N VAL A 17 -16.20 -3.74 3.55
CA VAL A 17 -15.99 -2.73 2.50
C VAL A 17 -15.60 -3.41 1.20
N ASP A 18 -16.10 -2.92 0.07
CA ASP A 18 -15.74 -3.49 -1.24
C ASP A 18 -14.36 -3.03 -1.73
N PHE A 19 -13.95 -1.81 -1.34
CA PHE A 19 -12.74 -1.15 -1.83
C PHE A 19 -11.96 -0.49 -0.72
N LEU A 20 -10.63 -0.61 -0.77
CA LEU A 20 -9.72 0.13 0.10
C LEU A 20 -8.65 0.88 -0.72
N LEU A 21 -8.53 2.18 -0.50
CA LEU A 21 -7.57 3.04 -1.19
C LEU A 21 -6.60 3.64 -0.17
N GLY A 22 -5.29 3.66 -0.47
CA GLY A 22 -4.33 4.32 0.40
C GLY A 22 -3.00 4.62 -0.26
N GLY A 23 -2.26 5.57 0.34
CA GLY A 23 -0.90 5.92 -0.07
C GLY A 23 0.01 5.98 1.16
N PRO A 24 0.37 4.82 1.75
CA PRO A 24 1.17 4.80 2.97
C PRO A 24 2.54 5.45 2.69
N PRO A 25 2.96 6.45 3.48
CA PRO A 25 4.24 7.10 3.27
C PRO A 25 5.37 6.11 3.49
N CYS A 26 6.32 6.14 2.58
CA CYS A 26 7.34 5.11 2.46
C CYS A 26 8.71 5.79 2.67
N GLN A 27 9.06 5.99 3.95
CA GLN A 27 10.26 6.73 4.37
C GLN A 27 11.51 5.82 4.46
N GLY A 28 11.31 4.50 4.61
CA GLY A 28 12.40 3.52 4.66
C GLY A 28 13.16 3.30 3.35
N PHE A 29 12.60 3.80 2.25
CA PHE A 29 13.05 3.55 0.88
C PHE A 29 14.08 4.55 0.34
N SER A 30 14.45 5.55 1.15
CA SER A 30 15.53 6.47 0.80
C SER A 30 16.87 5.75 0.92
N THR A 31 17.77 6.03 -0.02
CA THR A 31 19.15 5.51 -0.15
C THR A 31 20.04 5.68 1.08
N ALA A 32 19.55 6.34 2.14
CA ALA A 32 20.28 6.68 3.35
C ALA A 32 19.98 5.74 4.56
N GLY A 33 19.18 4.70 4.38
CA GLY A 33 18.84 3.75 5.45
C GLY A 33 19.92 2.69 5.73
N LYS A 34 20.14 2.36 7.01
CA LYS A 34 20.89 1.16 7.41
C LYS A 34 20.24 -0.07 6.76
N LYS A 35 21.03 -1.12 6.45
CA LYS A 35 20.61 -2.42 5.86
C LYS A 35 19.64 -3.25 6.75
N LEU A 36 18.70 -2.61 7.44
CA LEU A 36 17.58 -3.28 8.07
C LEU A 36 16.58 -3.63 6.96
N GLY A 37 16.09 -4.87 6.94
CA GLY A 37 15.12 -5.29 5.92
C GLY A 37 13.88 -4.38 5.91
N PHE A 38 13.25 -4.22 4.75
CA PHE A 38 12.13 -3.28 4.51
C PHE A 38 11.06 -3.30 5.62
N LYS A 39 10.66 -4.48 6.09
CA LYS A 39 9.67 -4.66 7.17
C LYS A 39 10.17 -4.33 8.58
N GLN A 40 11.47 -4.37 8.80
CA GLN A 40 12.11 -4.11 10.10
C GLN A 40 12.37 -2.61 10.32
N ASP A 41 12.24 -1.80 9.26
CA ASP A 41 12.37 -0.37 9.36
C ASP A 41 11.10 0.24 9.97
N THR A 42 11.25 0.82 11.16
CA THR A 42 10.16 1.49 11.89
C THR A 42 9.53 2.64 11.10
N ARG A 43 10.22 3.17 10.09
CA ARG A 43 9.70 4.18 9.17
C ARG A 43 8.63 3.64 8.21
N ASN A 44 8.49 2.32 8.09
CA ASN A 44 7.51 1.66 7.23
C ASN A 44 6.28 1.15 8.01
N GLN A 45 6.10 1.60 9.26
CA GLN A 45 4.94 1.23 10.09
C GLN A 45 3.60 1.46 9.39
N LEU A 46 3.44 2.56 8.64
CA LEU A 46 2.17 2.87 7.98
C LEU A 46 1.86 1.95 6.80
N TYR A 47 2.87 1.34 6.17
CA TYR A 47 2.67 0.26 5.20
C TYR A 47 2.15 -1.01 5.90
N LEU A 48 2.71 -1.34 7.07
CA LEU A 48 2.23 -2.48 7.86
C LEU A 48 0.80 -2.25 8.36
N GLU A 49 0.45 -1.02 8.77
CA GLU A 49 -0.93 -0.68 9.09
C GLU A 49 -1.85 -0.87 7.87
N PHE A 50 -1.44 -0.45 6.66
CA PHE A 50 -2.22 -0.69 5.45
C PHE A 50 -2.50 -2.19 5.21
N ILE A 51 -1.50 -3.06 5.38
CA ILE A 51 -1.68 -4.52 5.30
C ILE A 51 -2.64 -5.04 6.38
N LYS A 52 -2.56 -4.52 7.62
CA LYS A 52 -3.49 -4.90 8.68
C LYS A 52 -4.93 -4.55 8.32
N PHE A 53 -5.16 -3.37 7.73
CA PHE A 53 -6.47 -2.99 7.22
C PHE A 53 -6.99 -3.92 6.13
N LEU A 54 -6.16 -4.27 5.15
CA LEU A 54 -6.55 -5.25 4.13
C LEU A 54 -6.83 -6.64 4.70
N SER A 55 -6.13 -7.03 5.77
CA SER A 55 -6.28 -8.33 6.41
C SER A 55 -7.54 -8.43 7.26
N GLU A 56 -7.93 -7.35 7.93
CA GLU A 56 -9.14 -7.28 8.77
C GLU A 56 -10.40 -7.13 7.92
N PHE A 57 -10.42 -6.14 7.01
CA PHE A 57 -11.60 -5.80 6.23
C PHE A 57 -11.80 -6.67 4.99
N LYS A 58 -10.75 -7.35 4.52
CA LYS A 58 -10.77 -8.20 3.31
C LYS A 58 -11.55 -7.61 2.12
N PRO A 59 -11.30 -6.34 1.71
CA PRO A 59 -12.00 -5.77 0.57
C PRO A 59 -11.82 -6.58 -0.71
N LYS A 60 -12.83 -6.56 -1.58
CA LYS A 60 -12.75 -7.22 -2.90
C LYS A 60 -11.58 -6.70 -3.71
N GLN A 61 -11.29 -5.40 -3.60
CA GLN A 61 -10.18 -4.75 -4.32
C GLN A 61 -9.50 -3.67 -3.48
N PHE A 62 -8.22 -3.42 -3.77
CA PHE A 62 -7.52 -2.26 -3.19
C PHE A 62 -6.64 -1.55 -4.22
N ILE A 63 -6.32 -0.28 -3.93
CA ILE A 63 -5.26 0.46 -4.63
C ILE A 63 -4.30 1.05 -3.58
N MET A 64 -3.02 0.72 -3.73
CA MET A 64 -1.93 1.38 -3.00
C MET A 64 -1.15 2.28 -3.96
N GLU A 65 -1.23 3.59 -3.76
CA GLU A 65 -0.41 4.58 -4.48
C GLU A 65 0.93 4.81 -3.77
N ASN A 66 2.00 5.03 -4.54
CA ASN A 66 3.24 5.55 -3.99
C ASN A 66 4.10 6.29 -5.02
N VAL A 67 5.19 6.89 -4.55
CA VAL A 67 6.23 7.43 -5.43
C VAL A 67 6.95 6.30 -6.18
N PRO A 68 7.48 6.52 -7.41
CA PRO A 68 8.11 5.47 -8.22
C PRO A 68 9.28 4.73 -7.55
N ALA A 69 9.93 5.34 -6.56
CA ALA A 69 11.02 4.73 -5.82
C ALA A 69 10.61 3.42 -5.11
N ILE A 70 9.33 3.24 -4.79
CA ILE A 70 8.80 2.01 -4.16
C ILE A 70 9.00 0.77 -5.05
N LEU A 71 9.09 0.94 -6.37
CA LEU A 71 9.21 -0.15 -7.33
C LEU A 71 10.51 -0.95 -7.15
N LYS A 72 11.50 -0.40 -6.43
CA LYS A 72 12.70 -1.15 -6.02
C LYS A 72 12.39 -2.37 -5.14
N HIS A 73 11.24 -2.38 -4.47
CA HIS A 73 10.77 -3.48 -3.62
C HIS A 73 9.46 -4.09 -4.16
N LYS A 74 9.18 -3.93 -5.46
CA LYS A 74 7.93 -4.37 -6.09
C LYS A 74 7.63 -5.84 -5.75
N ASP A 75 8.61 -6.72 -5.89
CA ASP A 75 8.39 -8.17 -5.73
C ASP A 75 8.14 -8.53 -4.26
N GLU A 76 8.87 -7.93 -3.31
CA GLU A 76 8.60 -8.10 -1.86
C GLU A 76 7.18 -7.67 -1.50
N ILE A 77 6.72 -6.53 -2.02
CA ILE A 77 5.38 -5.99 -1.77
C ILE A 77 4.29 -6.88 -2.39
N ILE A 78 4.51 -7.40 -3.61
CA ILE A 78 3.59 -8.34 -4.24
C ILE A 78 3.46 -9.60 -3.40
N GLU A 79 4.57 -10.16 -2.90
CA GLU A 79 4.53 -11.36 -2.05
C GLU A 79 3.84 -11.09 -0.71
N ASP A 80 3.98 -9.89 -0.14
CA ASP A 80 3.23 -9.49 1.06
C ASP A 80 1.72 -9.52 0.84
N PHE A 81 1.26 -8.93 -0.26
CA PHE A 81 -0.17 -8.90 -0.60
C PHE A 81 -0.71 -10.29 -0.98
N LYS A 82 0.07 -11.11 -1.68
CA LYS A 82 -0.29 -12.53 -1.90
C LYS A 82 -0.41 -13.29 -0.60
N GLY A 83 0.49 -13.05 0.35
CA GLY A 83 0.45 -13.66 1.68
C GLY A 83 -0.83 -13.38 2.46
N ILE A 84 -1.54 -12.28 2.15
CA ILE A 84 -2.85 -11.95 2.73
C ILE A 84 -4.03 -12.22 1.78
N GLY A 85 -3.81 -12.95 0.68
CA GLY A 85 -4.86 -13.47 -0.21
C GLY A 85 -5.19 -12.60 -1.43
N TYR A 86 -4.30 -11.69 -1.84
CA TYR A 86 -4.55 -10.82 -2.98
C TYR A 86 -3.63 -11.14 -4.17
N GLU A 87 -4.21 -11.19 -5.36
CA GLU A 87 -3.46 -11.02 -6.60
C GLU A 87 -3.26 -9.53 -6.86
N VAL A 88 -2.05 -9.15 -7.31
CA VAL A 88 -1.68 -7.74 -7.48
C VAL A 88 -1.07 -7.50 -8.86
N ILE A 89 -1.60 -6.48 -9.54
CA ILE A 89 -0.96 -5.89 -10.72
C ILE A 89 -0.30 -4.57 -10.31
N VAL A 90 0.79 -4.21 -10.98
CA VAL A 90 1.54 -2.99 -10.69
C VAL A 90 1.72 -2.19 -11.96
N ASP A 91 1.39 -0.90 -11.92
CA ASP A 91 1.56 0.01 -13.04
C ASP A 91 2.05 1.39 -12.59
N THR A 92 2.50 2.21 -13.54
CA THR A 92 2.89 3.60 -13.31
C THR A 92 2.12 4.55 -14.20
N VAL A 93 1.64 5.65 -13.63
CA VAL A 93 0.96 6.71 -14.38
C VAL A 93 1.74 8.00 -14.23
N ASN A 94 2.08 8.64 -15.35
CA ASN A 94 2.57 10.01 -15.39
C ASN A 94 1.39 10.96 -15.63
N GLY A 95 1.26 11.99 -14.80
CA GLY A 95 0.22 13.01 -14.93
C GLY A 95 0.12 13.60 -16.34
N LEU A 96 1.23 13.77 -17.05
CA LEU A 96 1.21 14.28 -18.44
C LEU A 96 0.46 13.35 -19.39
N ASP A 97 0.57 12.04 -19.21
CA ASP A 97 -0.03 11.02 -20.09
C ASP A 97 -1.56 10.96 -19.94
N ILE A 98 -2.08 11.50 -18.84
CA ILE A 98 -3.52 11.62 -18.55
C ILE A 98 -4.02 13.07 -18.61
N GLY A 99 -3.28 13.95 -19.29
CA GLY A 99 -3.72 15.33 -19.56
C GLY A 99 -3.53 16.31 -18.40
N MET A 100 -2.85 15.93 -17.32
CA MET A 100 -2.50 16.89 -16.26
C MET A 100 -1.37 17.80 -16.73
N LYS A 101 -1.42 19.08 -16.34
CA LYS A 101 -0.33 20.04 -16.57
C LYS A 101 0.82 19.89 -15.56
N GLN A 102 1.15 18.67 -15.20
CA GLN A 102 2.19 18.37 -14.21
C GLN A 102 2.88 17.04 -14.53
N LYS A 103 4.22 17.07 -14.60
CA LYS A 103 5.05 15.86 -14.65
C LYS A 103 5.12 15.23 -13.26
N ARG A 104 4.18 14.34 -12.97
CA ARG A 104 4.08 13.62 -11.71
C ARG A 104 3.83 12.15 -11.98
N THR A 105 4.89 11.34 -11.89
CA THR A 105 4.79 9.89 -12.00
C THR A 105 4.46 9.27 -10.64
N ARG A 106 3.56 8.31 -10.63
CA ARG A 106 3.16 7.51 -9.47
C ARG A 106 3.09 6.04 -9.82
N ALA A 107 3.45 5.21 -8.85
CA ALA A 107 3.28 3.76 -8.90
C ALA A 107 1.97 3.38 -8.22
N PHE A 108 1.27 2.41 -8.78
CA PHE A 108 0.01 1.91 -8.28
C PHE A 108 0.10 0.38 -8.18
N PHE A 109 -0.18 -0.14 -7.00
CA PHE A 109 -0.43 -1.57 -6.77
C PHE A 109 -1.93 -1.74 -6.69
N ILE A 110 -2.50 -2.51 -7.60
CA ILE A 110 -3.94 -2.76 -7.69
C ILE A 110 -4.15 -4.22 -7.33
N GLY A 111 -4.81 -4.46 -6.21
CA GLY A 111 -5.06 -5.80 -5.70
C GLY A 111 -6.50 -6.24 -5.86
N LYS A 112 -6.69 -7.54 -6.09
CA LYS A 112 -7.99 -8.24 -6.10
C LYS A 112 -7.91 -9.43 -5.16
N LEU A 113 -8.91 -9.56 -4.27
CA LEU A 113 -9.01 -10.71 -3.37
C LEU A 113 -9.32 -11.99 -4.16
N LEU A 114 -8.63 -13.09 -3.81
CA LEU A 114 -8.83 -14.43 -4.35
C LEU A 114 -10.07 -15.14 -3.79
#